data_AF-K2QHG9-F1
#
_entry.id   AF-K2QHG9-F1
#
_cell.length_a   1.000
_cell.length_b   1.000
_cell.length_c   1.000
_cell.angle_alpha   90.00
_cell.angle_beta   90.00
_cell.angle_gamma   90.00
#
_symmetry.space_group_name_H-M   'P 1'
#
loop_
_entity.id
_entity.type
_entity.pdbx_description
1 polymer ?
#
loop_
_entity_poly.entity_id
_entity_poly.type
_entity_poly.pdbx_seq_one_letter_code
_entity_poly.pdbx_strand_id
1 'polypeptide(L)'
;MSGGGNDEKDGAPATPEQRPAIIFWACMGSAGWLLVTGLFVYLSPLPSDCAGPIRCMTLNEWGDFVAGVSAPLAFLWLVVAVFIQSKELSEQRAELRLTRREFELNRDVMKAQAEDAKQQAAYIGQQTALMTKGATESERKQKEQVLETTLEELGSTIRQHLHMQPVILGSGKNNSFQPAVFQTRSQDNEDFILRFADFLNGISSTGVKPPHFVNPRHKVEMMKAYLLAEEARRLAADLKGHSQSRIDRLRVPEIVSIFHSVFLDMHVDVSSAGEAVASAEFKAPWAPGLADDTDANI
;
A
#
# COMPACT_ATOMS: atom_id res chain seq x y z
N MET A 1 31.34 26.99 -5.49
CA MET A 1 31.40 27.65 -4.16
C MET A 1 32.04 26.63 -3.23
N SER A 2 33.36 26.48 -3.17
CA SER A 2 34.38 27.39 -2.60
C SER A 2 34.02 27.84 -1.18
N GLY A 3 34.69 27.22 -0.22
CA GLY A 3 34.68 27.51 1.21
C GLY A 3 35.55 26.43 1.85
N GLY A 4 36.85 26.62 2.06
CA GLY A 4 37.49 27.80 2.63
C GLY A 4 37.91 27.38 4.04
N GLY A 5 39.15 26.90 4.17
CA GLY A 5 39.67 26.30 5.38
C GLY A 5 39.76 27.29 6.54
N ASN A 6 39.75 26.71 7.75
CA ASN A 6 40.43 27.24 8.92
C ASN A 6 41.04 26.02 9.61
N ASP A 7 42.30 25.74 9.28
CA ASP A 7 43.19 24.89 10.04
C ASP A 7 43.50 25.60 11.37
N GLU A 8 42.55 25.51 12.31
CA GLU A 8 42.76 25.96 13.68
C GLU A 8 43.68 24.94 14.36
N LYS A 9 44.94 25.35 14.54
CA LYS A 9 45.98 24.63 15.29
C LYS A 9 45.62 24.60 16.78
N ASP A 10 44.61 23.82 17.15
CA ASP A 10 44.26 23.58 18.54
C ASP A 10 45.06 22.39 19.07
N GLY A 11 45.99 22.71 19.97
CA GLY A 11 46.60 21.84 20.97
C GLY A 11 46.72 20.37 20.61
N ALA A 12 47.81 20.01 19.92
CA ALA A 12 48.14 18.62 19.63
C ALA A 12 47.94 17.74 20.89
N PRO A 13 47.11 16.68 20.81
CA PRO A 13 46.88 15.80 21.94
C PRO A 13 48.19 15.12 22.34
N ALA A 14 48.41 14.99 23.65
CA ALA A 14 49.48 14.17 24.18
C ALA A 14 49.29 12.73 23.67
N THR A 15 50.23 12.27 22.84
CA THR A 15 50.26 10.92 22.28
C THR A 15 50.25 9.85 23.39
N PRO A 16 49.77 8.62 23.09
CA PRO A 16 49.70 7.49 24.04
C PRO A 16 51.03 7.13 24.72
N GLU A 17 52.14 7.72 24.26
CA GLU A 17 53.48 7.61 24.80
C GLU A 17 53.68 8.28 26.18
N GLN A 18 52.79 9.19 26.60
CA GLN A 18 52.97 9.90 27.89
C GLN A 18 52.51 9.13 29.12
N ARG A 19 51.58 8.17 28.97
CA ARG A 19 51.09 7.32 30.07
C ARG A 19 52.21 6.46 30.70
N PRO A 20 53.07 5.76 29.92
CA PRO A 20 54.20 5.03 30.50
C PRO A 20 55.22 5.98 31.14
N ALA A 21 55.41 7.20 30.62
CA ALA A 21 56.38 8.14 31.15
C ALA A 21 56.03 8.61 32.57
N ILE A 22 54.78 9.05 32.83
CA ILE A 22 54.38 9.53 34.16
C ILE A 22 54.46 8.41 35.20
N ILE A 23 54.01 7.20 34.84
CA ILE A 23 54.09 6.03 35.72
C ILE A 23 55.55 5.63 35.97
N PHE A 24 56.41 5.70 34.94
CA PHE A 24 57.83 5.42 35.06
C PHE A 24 58.53 6.39 36.04
N TRP A 25 58.27 7.70 35.92
CA TRP A 25 58.81 8.70 36.85
C TRP A 25 58.27 8.51 38.28
N ALA A 26 57.00 8.13 38.43
CA ALA A 26 56.41 7.84 39.74
C ALA A 26 57.04 6.59 40.40
N CYS A 27 57.26 5.53 39.63
CA CYS A 27 57.95 4.33 40.08
C CYS A 27 59.41 4.62 40.44
N MET A 28 60.12 5.39 39.61
CA MET A 28 61.51 5.77 39.88
C MET A 28 61.62 6.70 41.10
N GLY A 29 60.69 7.63 41.28
CA GLY A 29 60.59 8.48 42.48
C GLY A 29 60.31 7.67 43.74
N SER A 30 59.40 6.68 43.66
CA SER A 30 59.11 5.76 44.77
C SER A 30 60.32 4.88 45.12
N ALA A 31 61.01 4.33 44.12
CA ALA A 31 62.22 3.52 44.33
C ALA A 31 63.37 4.35 44.91
N GLY A 32 63.58 5.56 44.40
CA GLY A 32 64.57 6.51 44.94
C GLY A 32 64.28 6.88 46.39
N TRP A 33 63.01 7.15 46.73
CA TRP A 33 62.58 7.44 48.09
C TRP A 33 62.87 6.26 49.04
N LEU A 34 62.49 5.04 48.65
CA LEU A 34 62.76 3.84 49.45
C LEU A 34 64.26 3.60 49.65
N LEU A 35 65.08 3.80 48.60
CA LEU A 35 66.54 3.71 48.72
C LEU A 35 67.11 4.75 49.67
N VAL A 36 66.68 6.00 49.59
CA VAL A 36 67.12 7.08 50.49
C VAL A 36 66.75 6.77 51.94
N THR A 37 65.50 6.37 52.20
CA THR A 37 65.06 6.01 53.56
C THR A 37 65.77 4.77 54.10
N GLY A 38 66.00 3.74 53.28
CA GLY A 38 66.73 2.54 53.66
C GLY A 38 68.21 2.82 53.94
N LEU A 39 68.84 3.66 53.13
CA LEU A 39 70.22 4.10 53.33
C LEU A 39 70.36 4.95 54.60
N PHE A 40 69.40 5.84 54.88
CA PHE A 40 69.37 6.65 56.09
C PHE A 40 69.29 5.78 57.35
N VAL A 41 68.42 4.76 57.36
CA VAL A 41 68.33 3.79 58.47
C VAL A 41 69.63 2.98 58.62
N TYR A 42 70.26 2.59 57.50
CA TYR A 42 71.51 1.84 57.52
C TYR A 42 72.70 2.66 58.06
N LEU A 43 72.75 3.95 57.77
CA LEU A 43 73.81 4.88 58.20
C LEU A 43 73.59 5.47 59.61
N SER A 44 72.41 5.28 60.19
CA SER A 44 72.08 5.86 61.50
C SER A 44 72.88 5.17 62.62
N PRO A 45 73.61 5.93 63.48
CA PRO A 45 74.44 5.34 64.53
C PRO A 45 73.58 4.62 65.58
N LEU A 46 73.96 3.38 65.87
CA LEU A 46 73.25 2.50 66.79
C LEU A 46 73.65 2.77 68.25
N PRO A 47 72.71 2.78 69.20
CA PRO A 47 73.06 2.71 70.62
C PRO A 47 73.76 1.39 70.94
N SER A 48 74.78 1.44 71.79
CA SER A 48 75.77 0.38 72.02
C SER A 48 75.25 -0.93 72.62
N ASP A 49 73.98 -0.98 73.06
CA ASP A 49 73.37 -2.15 73.71
C ASP A 49 72.42 -2.96 72.81
N CYS A 50 72.45 -2.71 71.48
CA CYS A 50 71.46 -3.24 70.55
C CYS A 50 72.06 -3.90 69.30
N ALA A 51 71.70 -5.17 69.08
CA ALA A 51 72.14 -5.98 67.94
C ALA A 51 71.39 -5.68 66.63
N GLY A 52 71.26 -4.40 66.28
CA GLY A 52 70.81 -3.92 64.96
C GLY A 52 69.70 -2.85 64.98
N PRO A 53 69.58 -2.04 63.91
CA PRO A 53 68.71 -0.84 63.85
C PRO A 53 67.21 -1.13 63.96
N ILE A 54 66.82 -2.33 63.60
CA ILE A 54 65.43 -2.76 63.45
C ILE A 54 64.95 -3.54 64.69
N ARG A 55 65.88 -4.13 65.47
CA ARG A 55 65.55 -5.07 66.55
C ARG A 55 65.29 -4.42 67.91
N CYS A 56 65.59 -3.12 68.05
CA CYS A 56 65.45 -2.39 69.31
C CYS A 56 64.38 -1.29 69.32
N MET A 57 63.67 -1.08 68.21
CA MET A 57 62.54 -0.16 68.20
C MET A 57 61.34 -0.78 68.91
N THR A 58 60.70 0.03 69.77
CA THR A 58 59.40 -0.33 70.33
C THR A 58 58.34 -0.41 69.23
N LEU A 59 57.24 -1.12 69.49
CA LEU A 59 56.15 -1.26 68.52
C LEU A 59 55.59 0.10 68.05
N ASN A 60 55.62 1.12 68.92
CA ASN A 60 55.19 2.48 68.59
C ASN A 60 56.13 3.18 67.62
N GLU A 61 57.44 3.11 67.85
CA GLU A 61 58.47 3.72 66.98
C GLU A 61 58.50 3.07 65.59
N TRP A 62 58.20 1.77 65.53
CA TRP A 62 57.96 1.06 64.27
C TRP A 62 56.79 1.65 63.47
N GLY A 63 55.69 1.95 64.15
CA GLY A 63 54.52 2.59 63.55
C GLY A 63 54.84 3.98 63.02
N ASP A 64 55.54 4.81 63.80
CA ASP A 64 55.92 6.17 63.42
C ASP A 64 56.88 6.19 62.22
N PHE A 65 57.83 5.26 62.17
CA PHE A 65 58.74 5.12 61.03
C PHE A 65 57.99 4.72 59.74
N VAL A 66 57.13 3.69 59.82
CA VAL A 66 56.36 3.24 58.65
C VAL A 66 55.39 4.32 58.19
N ALA A 67 54.74 5.04 59.11
CA ALA A 67 53.88 6.17 58.78
C ALA A 67 54.66 7.30 58.10
N GLY A 68 55.85 7.64 58.60
CA GLY A 68 56.71 8.66 58.04
C GLY A 68 57.22 8.34 56.63
N VAL A 69 57.56 7.07 56.35
CA VAL A 69 58.01 6.63 55.02
C VAL A 69 56.83 6.49 54.04
N SER A 70 55.67 6.04 54.52
CA SER A 70 54.48 5.79 53.70
C SER A 70 53.74 7.07 53.29
N ALA A 71 53.72 8.10 54.15
CA ALA A 71 52.94 9.31 53.88
C ALA A 71 53.35 10.06 52.57
N PRO A 72 54.65 10.31 52.29
CA PRO A 72 55.06 10.94 51.03
C PRO A 72 54.80 10.05 49.80
N LEU A 73 54.92 8.73 49.96
CA LEU A 73 54.68 7.77 48.89
C LEU A 73 53.18 7.75 48.51
N ALA A 74 52.29 7.69 49.50
CA ALA A 74 50.85 7.76 49.28
C ALA A 74 50.44 9.09 48.62
N PHE A 75 51.04 10.20 49.03
CA PHE A 75 50.77 11.51 48.44
C PHE A 75 51.23 11.60 46.96
N LEU A 76 52.42 11.06 46.64
CA LEU A 76 52.91 11.00 45.27
C LEU A 76 51.95 10.22 44.36
N TRP A 77 51.47 9.05 44.79
CA TRP A 77 50.51 8.27 44.02
C TRP A 77 49.15 8.96 43.88
N LEU A 78 48.68 9.69 44.89
CA LEU A 78 47.46 10.49 44.80
C LEU A 78 47.56 11.55 43.71
N VAL A 79 48.66 12.30 43.67
CA VAL A 79 48.88 13.34 42.65
C VAL A 79 48.93 12.73 41.24
N VAL A 80 49.64 11.61 41.06
CA VAL A 80 49.71 10.90 39.78
C VAL A 80 48.32 10.44 39.33
N ALA A 81 47.53 9.86 40.23
CA ALA A 81 46.17 9.42 39.94
C ALA A 81 45.28 10.59 39.49
N VAL A 82 45.34 11.74 40.18
CA VAL A 82 44.57 12.95 39.81
C VAL A 82 44.99 13.48 38.43
N PHE A 83 46.28 13.50 38.12
CA PHE A 83 46.76 13.94 36.80
C PHE A 83 46.26 13.02 35.69
N ILE A 84 46.34 11.70 35.88
CA ILE A 84 45.83 10.73 34.90
C ILE A 84 44.32 10.91 34.69
N GLN A 85 43.56 10.96 35.79
CA GLN A 85 42.10 11.16 35.75
C GLN A 85 41.70 12.46 35.06
N SER A 86 42.44 13.57 35.30
CA SER A 86 42.14 14.86 34.68
C SER A 86 42.32 14.84 33.16
N LYS A 87 43.32 14.10 32.65
CA LYS A 87 43.55 13.95 31.21
C LYS A 87 42.45 13.11 30.55
N GLU A 88 42.06 11.99 31.17
CA GLU A 88 40.97 11.14 30.64
C GLU A 88 39.65 11.92 30.54
N LEU A 89 39.33 12.75 31.54
CA LEU A 89 38.15 13.61 31.48
C LEU A 89 38.24 14.68 30.39
N SER A 90 39.43 15.17 30.07
CA SER A 90 39.62 16.15 28.98
C SER A 90 39.44 15.52 27.60
N GLU A 91 39.95 14.31 27.39
CA GLU A 91 39.79 13.52 26.16
C GLU A 91 38.31 13.13 25.97
N GLN A 92 37.65 12.64 27.02
CA GLN A 92 36.20 12.35 26.97
C GLN A 92 35.36 13.58 26.62
N ARG A 93 35.72 14.77 27.10
CA ARG A 93 35.02 16.02 26.73
C ARG A 93 35.24 16.40 25.27
N ALA A 94 36.41 16.12 24.71
CA ALA A 94 36.69 16.36 23.30
C ALA A 94 35.88 15.40 22.41
N GLU A 95 35.84 14.12 22.76
CA GLU A 95 35.02 13.12 22.05
C GLU A 95 33.53 13.49 22.11
N LEU A 96 33.00 13.83 23.29
CA LEU A 96 31.61 14.26 23.43
C LEU A 96 31.25 15.49 22.59
N ARG A 97 32.19 16.43 22.41
CA ARG A 97 31.99 17.60 21.54
C ARG A 97 31.90 17.20 20.07
N LEU A 98 32.77 16.28 19.63
CA LEU A 98 32.73 15.75 18.26
C LEU A 98 31.42 14.99 18.01
N THR A 99 31.02 14.11 18.93
CA THR A 99 29.75 13.36 18.83
C THR A 99 28.54 14.30 18.78
N ARG A 100 28.52 15.39 19.55
CA ARG A 100 27.45 16.39 19.46
C ARG A 100 27.37 17.04 18.08
N ARG A 101 28.52 17.38 17.48
CA ARG A 101 28.59 17.96 16.14
C ARG A 101 28.09 16.97 15.09
N GLU A 102 28.45 15.70 15.21
CA GLU A 102 27.94 14.64 14.33
C GLU A 102 26.42 14.44 14.48
N PHE A 103 25.89 14.51 15.70
CA PHE A 103 24.45 14.45 15.93
C PHE A 103 23.71 15.65 15.34
N GLU A 104 24.29 16.85 15.39
CA GLU A 104 23.72 18.03 14.74
C GLU A 104 23.63 17.85 13.22
N LEU A 105 24.72 17.39 12.59
CA LEU A 105 24.76 17.10 11.16
C LEU A 105 23.77 15.99 10.77
N ASN A 106 23.71 14.90 11.54
CA ASN A 106 22.76 13.81 11.32
C ASN A 106 21.31 14.28 11.45
N ARG A 107 21.01 15.16 12.41
CA ARG A 107 19.66 15.72 12.56
C ARG A 107 19.24 16.52 11.33
N ASP A 108 20.15 17.26 10.71
CA ASP A 108 19.84 18.05 9.52
C ASP A 108 19.64 17.15 8.29
N VAL A 109 20.44 16.09 8.13
CA VAL A 109 20.19 15.06 7.11
C VAL A 109 18.83 14.39 7.32
N MET A 110 18.49 14.01 8.55
CA MET A 110 17.19 13.39 8.87
C MET A 110 16.02 14.33 8.58
N LYS A 111 16.16 15.64 8.84
CA LYS A 111 15.14 16.63 8.46
C LYS A 111 14.98 16.71 6.94
N ALA A 112 16.09 16.74 6.19
CA ALA A 112 16.05 16.76 4.73
C ALA A 112 15.37 15.49 4.20
N GLN A 113 15.73 14.31 4.70
CA GLN A 113 15.10 13.04 4.33
C GLN A 113 13.61 13.01 4.68
N ALA A 114 13.21 13.56 5.83
CA ALA A 114 11.80 13.65 6.20
C ALA A 114 11.01 14.58 5.27
N GLU A 115 11.62 15.67 4.81
CA GLU A 115 11.00 16.59 3.85
C GLU A 115 10.89 15.95 2.46
N ASP A 116 11.94 15.29 1.99
CA ASP A 116 11.93 14.52 0.73
C ASP A 116 10.86 13.42 0.77
N ALA A 117 10.72 12.71 1.90
CA ALA A 117 9.69 11.70 2.10
C ALA A 117 8.27 12.29 2.01
N LYS A 118 8.03 13.48 2.57
CA LYS A 118 6.74 14.18 2.43
C LYS A 118 6.45 14.56 0.98
N GLN A 119 7.45 15.06 0.25
CA GLN A 119 7.29 15.41 -1.16
C GLN A 119 6.98 14.17 -2.01
N GLN A 120 7.67 13.06 -1.75
CA GLN A 120 7.38 11.78 -2.40
C GLN A 120 5.96 11.28 -2.09
N ALA A 121 5.51 11.38 -0.84
CA ALA A 121 4.15 11.01 -0.45
C ALA A 121 3.10 11.87 -1.18
N ALA A 122 3.34 13.17 -1.33
CA ALA A 122 2.46 14.06 -2.08
C ALA A 122 2.39 13.68 -3.57
N TYR A 123 3.54 13.35 -4.19
CA TYR A 123 3.60 12.90 -5.58
C TYR A 123 2.86 11.56 -5.80
N ILE A 124 3.08 10.58 -4.92
CA ILE A 124 2.37 9.29 -4.95
C ILE A 124 0.87 9.50 -4.78
N GLY A 125 0.45 10.44 -3.91
CA GLY A 125 -0.95 10.81 -3.73
C GLY A 125 -1.58 11.35 -5.02
N GLN A 126 -0.88 12.24 -5.73
CA GLN A 126 -1.34 12.75 -7.03
C GLN A 126 -1.43 11.65 -8.09
N GLN A 127 -0.44 10.76 -8.16
CA GLN A 127 -0.44 9.63 -9.10
C GLN A 127 -1.58 8.66 -8.79
N THR A 128 -1.81 8.34 -7.53
CA THR A 128 -2.92 7.48 -7.09
C THR A 128 -4.25 8.09 -7.50
N ALA A 129 -4.44 9.39 -7.26
CA ALA A 129 -5.66 10.10 -7.66
C ALA A 129 -5.88 10.06 -9.18
N LEU A 130 -4.83 10.15 -9.99
CA LEU A 130 -4.91 10.04 -11.45
C LEU A 130 -5.26 8.60 -11.88
N MET A 131 -4.65 7.59 -11.28
CA MET A 131 -4.95 6.18 -11.57
C MET A 131 -6.39 5.82 -11.21
N THR A 132 -6.87 6.26 -10.05
CA THR A 132 -8.27 6.04 -9.65
C THR A 132 -9.23 6.71 -10.64
N LYS A 133 -8.96 7.95 -11.06
CA LYS A 133 -9.75 8.62 -12.10
C LYS A 133 -9.74 7.84 -13.42
N GLY A 134 -8.56 7.41 -13.88
CA GLY A 134 -8.43 6.63 -15.12
C GLY A 134 -9.12 5.26 -15.07
N ALA A 135 -9.10 4.59 -13.93
CA ALA A 135 -9.81 3.33 -13.71
C ALA A 135 -11.33 3.51 -13.83
N THR A 136 -11.89 4.53 -13.17
CA THR A 136 -13.34 4.82 -13.25
C THR A 136 -13.78 5.20 -14.66
N GLU A 137 -12.95 5.93 -15.41
CA GLU A 137 -13.25 6.29 -16.80
C GLU A 137 -13.21 5.06 -17.72
N SER A 138 -12.26 4.15 -17.50
CA SER A 138 -12.13 2.90 -18.26
C SER A 138 -13.31 1.98 -18.02
N GLU A 139 -13.74 1.83 -16.76
CA GLU A 139 -14.94 1.06 -16.41
C GLU A 139 -16.19 1.66 -17.07
N ARG A 140 -16.34 2.98 -17.03
CA ARG A 140 -17.45 3.68 -17.70
C ARG A 140 -17.44 3.44 -19.21
N LYS A 141 -16.28 3.54 -19.87
CA LYS A 141 -16.13 3.26 -21.31
C LYS A 141 -16.44 1.81 -21.66
N GLN A 142 -16.01 0.85 -20.82
CA GLN A 142 -16.34 -0.56 -21.02
C GLN A 142 -17.85 -0.80 -20.93
N LYS A 143 -18.51 -0.25 -19.90
CA LYS A 143 -19.97 -0.33 -19.76
C LYS A 143 -20.70 0.34 -20.93
N GLU A 144 -20.21 1.48 -21.42
CA GLU A 144 -20.74 2.14 -22.62
C GLU A 144 -20.60 1.22 -23.85
N GLN A 145 -19.44 0.62 -24.07
CA GLN A 145 -19.20 -0.30 -25.19
C GLN A 145 -20.08 -1.55 -25.12
N VAL A 146 -20.28 -2.11 -23.93
CA VAL A 146 -21.20 -3.24 -23.72
C VAL A 146 -22.62 -2.81 -24.08
N LEU A 147 -23.07 -1.64 -23.61
CA LEU A 147 -24.38 -1.10 -23.97
C LEU A 147 -24.55 -0.92 -25.49
N GLU A 148 -23.55 -0.36 -26.20
CA GLU A 148 -23.58 -0.26 -27.66
C GLU A 148 -23.79 -1.62 -28.31
N THR A 149 -23.00 -2.60 -27.87
CA THR A 149 -23.05 -3.97 -28.39
C THR A 149 -24.42 -4.61 -28.14
N THR A 150 -24.99 -4.42 -26.95
CA THR A 150 -26.34 -4.91 -26.61
C THR A 150 -27.42 -4.26 -27.48
N LEU A 151 -27.32 -2.95 -27.75
CA LEU A 151 -28.28 -2.25 -28.62
C LEU A 151 -28.15 -2.71 -30.08
N GLU A 152 -26.93 -2.91 -30.58
CA GLU A 152 -26.69 -3.46 -31.90
C GLU A 152 -27.25 -4.88 -32.02
N GLU A 153 -27.02 -5.73 -31.01
CA GLU A 153 -27.55 -7.09 -30.99
C GLU A 153 -29.09 -7.09 -30.93
N LEU A 154 -29.69 -6.21 -30.12
CA LEU A 154 -31.15 -6.04 -30.04
C LEU A 154 -31.73 -5.66 -31.41
N GLY A 155 -31.19 -4.61 -32.04
CA GLY A 155 -31.63 -4.16 -33.35
C GLY A 155 -31.47 -5.24 -34.42
N SER A 156 -30.34 -5.97 -34.39
CA SER A 156 -30.10 -7.08 -35.31
C SER A 156 -31.07 -8.25 -35.10
N THR A 157 -31.39 -8.60 -33.85
CA THR A 157 -32.33 -9.66 -33.50
C THR A 157 -33.73 -9.31 -34.01
N ILE A 158 -34.18 -8.08 -33.77
CA ILE A 158 -35.47 -7.59 -34.28
C ILE A 158 -35.48 -7.62 -35.81
N ARG A 159 -34.42 -7.13 -36.47
CA ARG A 159 -34.34 -7.11 -37.93
C ARG A 159 -34.35 -8.51 -38.53
N GLN A 160 -33.51 -9.42 -38.05
CA GLN A 160 -33.29 -10.71 -38.70
C GLN A 160 -34.42 -11.69 -38.40
N HIS A 161 -34.98 -11.65 -37.20
CA HIS A 161 -35.91 -12.68 -36.73
C HIS A 161 -37.35 -12.22 -36.58
N LEU A 162 -37.61 -10.92 -36.47
CA LEU A 162 -38.96 -10.38 -36.23
C LEU A 162 -39.50 -9.55 -37.40
N HIS A 163 -38.64 -9.06 -38.30
CA HIS A 163 -39.06 -8.32 -39.48
C HIS A 163 -39.84 -9.20 -40.45
N MET A 164 -40.97 -8.67 -40.94
CA MET A 164 -41.89 -9.35 -41.85
C MET A 164 -42.48 -10.66 -41.27
N GLN A 165 -42.35 -10.90 -39.97
CA GLN A 165 -42.91 -12.08 -39.31
C GLN A 165 -44.24 -11.76 -38.59
N PRO A 166 -45.18 -12.72 -38.53
CA PRO A 166 -46.40 -12.58 -37.74
C PRO A 166 -46.09 -12.79 -36.25
N VAL A 167 -45.48 -11.79 -35.62
CA VAL A 167 -44.94 -11.89 -34.25
C VAL A 167 -46.04 -11.94 -33.19
N ILE A 168 -47.15 -11.22 -33.42
CA ILE A 168 -48.26 -11.10 -32.46
C ILE A 168 -49.54 -11.61 -33.11
N LEU A 169 -50.34 -12.33 -32.34
CA LEU A 169 -51.64 -12.86 -32.71
C LEU A 169 -52.71 -12.21 -31.81
N GLY A 170 -53.91 -12.02 -32.33
CA GLY A 170 -55.08 -11.67 -31.52
C GLY A 170 -56.38 -11.88 -32.29
N SER A 171 -57.49 -11.37 -31.78
CA SER A 171 -58.82 -11.67 -32.33
C SER A 171 -59.23 -10.70 -33.44
N GLY A 172 -59.66 -11.24 -34.58
CA GLY A 172 -60.22 -10.50 -35.71
C GLY A 172 -61.73 -10.26 -35.59
N LYS A 173 -62.32 -9.56 -36.58
CA LYS A 173 -63.77 -9.23 -36.60
C LYS A 173 -64.69 -10.47 -36.56
N ASN A 174 -64.23 -11.62 -37.05
CA ASN A 174 -65.01 -12.85 -37.12
C ASN A 174 -64.59 -13.88 -36.07
N ASN A 175 -63.98 -13.45 -34.96
CA ASN A 175 -63.43 -14.33 -33.93
C ASN A 175 -62.32 -15.29 -34.43
N SER A 176 -61.77 -15.02 -35.62
CA SER A 176 -60.61 -15.72 -36.18
C SER A 176 -59.32 -15.09 -35.65
N PHE A 177 -58.28 -15.88 -35.39
CA PHE A 177 -56.95 -15.35 -35.10
C PHE A 177 -56.39 -14.57 -36.30
N GLN A 178 -55.98 -13.33 -36.07
CA GLN A 178 -55.35 -12.46 -37.06
C GLN A 178 -53.91 -12.15 -36.62
N PRO A 179 -52.92 -12.29 -37.52
CA PRO A 179 -51.55 -11.94 -37.23
C PRO A 179 -51.30 -10.43 -37.41
N ALA A 180 -50.60 -9.83 -36.45
CA ALA A 180 -49.96 -8.54 -36.61
C ALA A 180 -48.51 -8.75 -37.04
N VAL A 181 -48.16 -8.22 -38.21
CA VAL A 181 -46.84 -8.35 -38.82
C VAL A 181 -46.06 -7.06 -38.61
N PHE A 182 -44.86 -7.17 -38.04
CA PHE A 182 -43.97 -6.03 -37.91
C PHE A 182 -43.20 -5.81 -39.22
N GLN A 183 -43.29 -4.60 -39.78
CA GLN A 183 -42.60 -4.24 -41.03
C GLN A 183 -42.07 -2.81 -40.94
N THR A 184 -40.81 -2.62 -41.31
CA THR A 184 -40.21 -1.30 -41.50
C THR A 184 -39.36 -1.29 -42.77
N ARG A 185 -39.14 -0.11 -43.35
CA ARG A 185 -38.27 0.10 -44.53
C ARG A 185 -36.85 0.51 -44.17
N SER A 186 -36.58 0.80 -42.90
CA SER A 186 -35.26 1.22 -42.45
C SER A 186 -34.23 0.10 -42.58
N GLN A 187 -32.96 0.46 -42.62
CA GLN A 187 -31.83 -0.46 -42.57
C GLN A 187 -30.95 -0.24 -41.33
N ASP A 188 -31.27 0.75 -40.51
CA ASP A 188 -30.50 1.12 -39.33
C ASP A 188 -31.02 0.39 -38.08
N ASN A 189 -30.11 -0.09 -37.21
CA ASN A 189 -30.48 -0.92 -36.04
C ASN A 189 -31.33 -0.12 -35.06
N GLU A 190 -30.99 1.15 -34.84
CA GLU A 190 -31.69 2.02 -33.91
C GLU A 190 -33.09 2.36 -34.38
N ASP A 191 -33.25 2.71 -35.66
CA ASP A 191 -34.59 2.94 -36.20
C ASP A 191 -35.42 1.64 -36.19
N PHE A 192 -34.82 0.47 -36.35
CA PHE A 192 -35.54 -0.80 -36.17
C PHE A 192 -36.10 -0.96 -34.75
N ILE A 193 -35.31 -0.65 -33.72
CA ILE A 193 -35.75 -0.69 -32.31
C ILE A 193 -36.89 0.29 -32.09
N LEU A 194 -36.74 1.54 -32.57
CA LEU A 194 -37.76 2.58 -32.49
C LEU A 194 -39.08 2.17 -33.14
N ARG A 195 -39.02 1.70 -34.40
CA ARG A 195 -40.20 1.28 -35.16
C ARG A 195 -40.85 0.05 -34.55
N PHE A 196 -40.05 -0.82 -33.93
CA PHE A 196 -40.57 -1.96 -33.21
C PHE A 196 -41.32 -1.52 -31.94
N ALA A 197 -40.79 -0.56 -31.19
CA ALA A 197 -41.52 0.06 -30.08
C ALA A 197 -42.84 0.73 -30.55
N ASP A 198 -42.83 1.43 -31.68
CA ASP A 198 -44.04 2.00 -32.30
C ASP A 198 -45.06 0.91 -32.65
N PHE A 199 -44.61 -0.18 -33.25
CA PHE A 199 -45.44 -1.33 -33.61
C PHE A 199 -46.09 -1.96 -32.38
N LEU A 200 -45.32 -2.19 -31.31
CA LEU A 200 -45.82 -2.78 -30.07
C LEU A 200 -46.86 -1.88 -29.38
N ASN A 201 -46.63 -0.57 -29.35
CA ASN A 201 -47.62 0.39 -28.84
C ASN A 201 -48.86 0.48 -29.74
N GLY A 202 -48.66 0.29 -31.05
CA GLY A 202 -49.69 0.44 -32.07
C GLY A 202 -50.44 -0.83 -32.42
N ILE A 203 -50.28 -1.95 -31.71
CA ILE A 203 -50.86 -3.26 -32.10
C ILE A 203 -52.37 -3.15 -32.37
N SER A 204 -53.13 -2.44 -31.53
CA SER A 204 -54.58 -2.30 -31.72
C SER A 204 -54.98 -1.58 -33.00
N SER A 205 -54.09 -0.76 -33.57
CA SER A 205 -54.31 -0.09 -34.86
C SER A 205 -54.18 -1.04 -36.07
N THR A 206 -53.56 -2.21 -35.88
CA THR A 206 -53.41 -3.24 -36.94
C THR A 206 -54.69 -4.02 -37.21
N GLY A 207 -55.78 -3.72 -36.50
CA GLY A 207 -57.07 -4.43 -36.62
C GLY A 207 -57.16 -5.71 -35.80
N VAL A 208 -56.10 -6.04 -35.06
CA VAL A 208 -56.05 -7.13 -34.08
C VAL A 208 -56.58 -6.62 -32.74
N LYS A 209 -57.60 -7.30 -32.20
CA LYS A 209 -58.18 -7.00 -30.89
C LYS A 209 -57.54 -7.86 -29.79
N PRO A 210 -57.46 -7.36 -28.54
CA PRO A 210 -57.05 -8.18 -27.40
C PRO A 210 -58.00 -9.38 -27.18
N PRO A 211 -57.54 -10.45 -26.50
CA PRO A 211 -56.21 -10.62 -25.94
C PRO A 211 -55.13 -10.81 -27.01
N HIS A 212 -53.95 -10.24 -26.76
CA HIS A 212 -52.78 -10.36 -27.64
C HIS A 212 -51.89 -11.49 -27.14
N PHE A 213 -51.36 -12.28 -28.07
CA PHE A 213 -50.45 -13.38 -27.75
C PHE A 213 -49.22 -13.30 -28.65
N VAL A 214 -48.05 -13.66 -28.11
CA VAL A 214 -46.88 -13.88 -28.96
C VAL A 214 -47.08 -15.17 -29.75
N ASN A 215 -46.83 -15.11 -31.06
CA ASN A 215 -46.87 -16.30 -31.90
C ASN A 215 -45.85 -17.33 -31.37
N PRO A 216 -46.29 -18.57 -31.04
CA PRO A 216 -45.41 -19.60 -30.48
C PRO A 216 -44.14 -19.85 -31.31
N ARG A 217 -44.22 -19.69 -32.64
CA ARG A 217 -43.09 -19.87 -33.56
C ARG A 217 -41.96 -18.86 -33.34
N HIS A 218 -42.26 -17.67 -32.84
CA HIS A 218 -41.31 -16.58 -32.62
C HIS A 218 -41.11 -16.25 -31.15
N LYS A 219 -41.62 -17.10 -30.23
CA LYS A 219 -41.56 -16.87 -28.78
C LYS A 219 -40.13 -16.75 -28.26
N VAL A 220 -39.21 -17.57 -28.76
CA VAL A 220 -37.80 -17.56 -28.36
C VAL A 220 -37.11 -16.25 -28.77
N GLU A 221 -37.31 -15.83 -30.01
CA GLU A 221 -36.71 -14.60 -30.55
C GLU A 221 -37.27 -13.34 -29.88
N MET A 222 -38.58 -13.36 -29.58
CA MET A 222 -39.22 -12.32 -28.78
C MET A 222 -38.65 -12.26 -27.36
N MET A 223 -38.44 -13.42 -26.73
CA MET A 223 -37.81 -13.47 -25.40
C MET A 223 -36.36 -12.96 -25.45
N LYS A 224 -35.59 -13.32 -26.49
CA LYS A 224 -34.23 -12.82 -26.68
C LYS A 224 -34.22 -11.29 -26.81
N ALA A 225 -35.09 -10.72 -27.64
CA ALA A 225 -35.22 -9.27 -27.79
C ALA A 225 -35.62 -8.59 -26.47
N TYR A 226 -36.51 -9.19 -25.68
CA TYR A 226 -36.86 -8.69 -24.35
C TYR A 226 -35.67 -8.67 -23.39
N LEU A 227 -34.92 -9.77 -23.31
CA LEU A 227 -33.75 -9.86 -22.42
C LEU A 227 -32.68 -8.83 -22.77
N LEU A 228 -32.39 -8.66 -24.07
CA LEU A 228 -31.46 -7.64 -24.55
C LEU A 228 -31.95 -6.22 -24.26
N ALA A 229 -33.26 -5.95 -24.41
CA ALA A 229 -33.85 -4.66 -24.07
C ALA A 229 -33.77 -4.35 -22.57
N GLU A 230 -33.99 -5.35 -21.72
CA GLU A 230 -33.89 -5.21 -20.27
C GLU A 230 -32.44 -5.02 -19.80
N GLU A 231 -31.51 -5.75 -20.40
CA GLU A 231 -30.07 -5.59 -20.14
C GLU A 231 -29.58 -4.20 -20.56
N ALA A 232 -29.96 -3.73 -21.76
CA ALA A 232 -29.65 -2.38 -22.20
C ALA A 232 -30.20 -1.34 -21.22
N ARG A 233 -31.47 -1.47 -20.81
CA ARG A 233 -32.12 -0.58 -19.84
C ARG A 233 -31.36 -0.55 -18.51
N ARG A 234 -30.94 -1.70 -18.01
CA ARG A 234 -30.15 -1.82 -16.77
C ARG A 234 -28.78 -1.15 -16.90
N LEU A 235 -28.06 -1.39 -18.00
CA LEU A 235 -26.74 -0.79 -18.24
C LEU A 235 -26.81 0.74 -18.35
N ALA A 236 -27.83 1.27 -19.03
CA ALA A 236 -28.02 2.71 -19.16
C ALA A 236 -28.38 3.39 -17.82
N ALA A 237 -29.15 2.72 -16.96
CA ALA A 237 -29.48 3.21 -15.63
C ALA A 237 -28.23 3.33 -14.74
N ASP A 238 -27.25 2.44 -14.90
CA ASP A 238 -25.98 2.49 -14.19
C ASP A 238 -25.07 3.62 -14.71
N LEU A 239 -25.00 3.80 -16.03
CA LEU A 239 -24.18 4.82 -16.69
C LEU A 239 -24.69 6.27 -16.49
N LYS A 240 -26.01 6.47 -16.40
CA LYS A 240 -26.70 7.77 -16.32
C LYS A 240 -26.37 8.71 -17.49
N GLY A 241 -27.02 9.87 -17.53
CA GLY A 241 -26.72 10.93 -18.51
C GLY A 241 -27.03 10.55 -19.97
N HIS A 242 -26.03 10.62 -20.85
CA HIS A 242 -26.21 10.46 -22.29
C HIS A 242 -26.76 9.07 -22.69
N SER A 243 -26.26 8.01 -22.05
CA SER A 243 -26.71 6.63 -22.30
C SER A 243 -28.19 6.44 -21.96
N GLN A 244 -28.64 7.02 -20.85
CA GLN A 244 -30.06 7.01 -20.46
C GLN A 244 -30.92 7.76 -21.49
N SER A 245 -30.51 8.97 -21.88
CA SER A 245 -31.23 9.73 -22.90
C SER A 245 -31.28 9.02 -24.26
N ARG A 246 -30.29 8.22 -24.61
CA ARG A 246 -30.32 7.40 -25.84
C ARG A 246 -31.31 6.27 -25.74
N ILE A 247 -31.30 5.50 -24.64
CA ILE A 247 -32.29 4.44 -24.38
C ILE A 247 -33.72 4.98 -24.36
N ASP A 248 -33.92 6.13 -23.73
CA ASP A 248 -35.23 6.79 -23.67
C ASP A 248 -35.67 7.24 -25.07
N ARG A 249 -34.75 7.81 -25.86
CA ARG A 249 -35.02 8.16 -27.27
C ARG A 249 -35.40 6.93 -28.08
N LEU A 250 -34.68 5.81 -27.91
CA LEU A 250 -34.96 4.53 -28.57
C LEU A 250 -36.21 3.81 -28.04
N ARG A 251 -36.87 4.36 -27.00
CA ARG A 251 -38.08 3.81 -26.38
C ARG A 251 -37.91 2.36 -25.89
N VAL A 252 -36.69 1.96 -25.57
CA VAL A 252 -36.39 0.61 -25.03
C VAL A 252 -37.18 0.34 -23.73
N PRO A 253 -37.37 1.30 -22.80
CA PRO A 253 -38.20 1.07 -21.61
C PRO A 253 -39.65 0.70 -21.94
N GLU A 254 -40.19 1.21 -23.05
CA GLU A 254 -41.55 0.90 -23.47
C GLU A 254 -41.65 -0.50 -24.05
N ILE A 255 -40.63 -0.93 -24.82
CA ILE A 255 -40.50 -2.32 -25.27
C ILE A 255 -40.56 -3.22 -24.04
N VAL A 256 -39.69 -3.01 -23.06
CA VAL A 256 -39.68 -3.80 -21.81
C VAL A 256 -41.05 -3.81 -21.12
N SER A 257 -41.71 -2.66 -20.98
CA SER A 257 -43.01 -2.55 -20.31
C SER A 257 -44.13 -3.30 -21.04
N ILE A 258 -44.17 -3.23 -22.38
CA ILE A 258 -45.18 -3.93 -23.18
C ILE A 258 -44.92 -5.43 -23.18
N PHE A 259 -43.66 -5.83 -23.27
CA PHE A 259 -43.30 -7.23 -23.12
C PHE A 259 -43.72 -7.77 -21.75
N HIS A 260 -43.49 -7.01 -20.68
CA HIS A 260 -43.92 -7.41 -19.35
C HIS A 260 -45.44 -7.62 -19.27
N SER A 261 -46.26 -6.75 -19.88
CA SER A 261 -47.72 -6.93 -19.90
C SER A 261 -48.19 -8.08 -20.79
N VAL A 262 -47.57 -8.27 -21.96
CA VAL A 262 -47.91 -9.35 -22.90
C VAL A 262 -47.44 -10.72 -22.40
N PHE A 263 -46.32 -10.79 -21.69
CA PHE A 263 -45.76 -12.03 -21.16
C PHE A 263 -46.31 -12.42 -19.78
N LEU A 264 -46.71 -11.48 -18.91
CA LEU A 264 -47.35 -11.84 -17.63
C LEU A 264 -48.70 -12.55 -17.80
N ASP A 265 -49.45 -12.24 -18.86
CA ASP A 265 -50.69 -12.95 -19.21
C ASP A 265 -50.43 -14.37 -19.74
N MET A 266 -49.19 -14.67 -20.11
CA MET A 266 -48.73 -15.98 -20.49
C MET A 266 -48.05 -16.58 -19.26
N HIS A 267 -48.75 -17.42 -18.47
CA HIS A 267 -48.12 -18.21 -17.40
C HIS A 267 -46.97 -19.06 -17.99
N VAL A 268 -45.80 -18.48 -18.07
CA VAL A 268 -44.55 -19.09 -18.47
C VAL A 268 -43.71 -19.05 -17.21
N ASP A 269 -43.43 -20.21 -16.64
CA ASP A 269 -42.45 -20.40 -15.57
C ASP A 269 -41.09 -19.87 -16.03
N VAL A 270 -40.83 -18.58 -15.79
CA VAL A 270 -39.57 -17.90 -16.10
C VAL A 270 -38.40 -18.49 -15.29
N SER A 271 -38.67 -19.24 -14.20
CA SER A 271 -37.63 -19.93 -13.43
C SER A 271 -36.86 -20.96 -14.26
N SER A 272 -37.50 -21.61 -15.25
CA SER A 272 -36.88 -22.66 -16.06
C SER A 272 -35.98 -22.14 -17.19
N ALA A 273 -36.23 -20.93 -17.68
CA ALA A 273 -35.44 -20.33 -18.76
C ALA A 273 -34.15 -19.66 -18.25
N GLY A 274 -34.17 -19.12 -17.03
CA GLY A 274 -32.98 -18.54 -16.39
C GLY A 274 -31.89 -19.56 -16.08
N GLU A 275 -32.26 -20.79 -15.68
CA GLU A 275 -31.30 -21.88 -15.43
C GLU A 275 -30.72 -22.47 -16.71
N ALA A 276 -31.49 -22.54 -17.81
CA ALA A 276 -31.01 -23.11 -19.07
C ALA A 276 -29.98 -22.20 -19.78
N VAL A 277 -30.12 -20.88 -19.68
CA VAL A 277 -29.15 -19.93 -20.25
C VAL A 277 -27.92 -19.76 -19.35
N ALA A 278 -28.09 -19.79 -18.02
CA ALA A 278 -26.97 -19.79 -17.08
C ALA A 278 -26.11 -21.07 -17.15
N SER A 279 -26.69 -22.19 -17.60
CA SER A 279 -25.98 -23.47 -17.78
C SER A 279 -25.26 -23.60 -19.13
N ALA A 280 -25.57 -22.75 -20.12
CA ALA A 280 -25.09 -22.91 -21.49
C ALA A 280 -23.88 -22.03 -21.88
N GLU A 281 -23.63 -20.90 -21.20
CA GLU A 281 -22.62 -19.92 -21.66
C GLU A 281 -21.76 -19.25 -20.57
N PHE A 282 -21.24 -20.01 -19.60
CA PHE A 282 -20.09 -19.54 -18.80
C PHE A 282 -18.98 -20.60 -18.71
N LYS A 283 -18.42 -20.92 -19.87
CA LYS A 283 -17.11 -21.59 -19.97
C LYS A 283 -16.09 -20.56 -20.45
N ALA A 284 -15.59 -19.76 -19.51
CA ALA A 284 -14.53 -18.79 -19.75
C ALA A 284 -13.26 -19.50 -20.30
N PRO A 285 -12.71 -19.12 -21.46
CA PRO A 285 -11.57 -19.81 -22.08
C PRO A 285 -10.20 -19.58 -21.42
N TRP A 286 -10.11 -18.90 -20.27
CA TRP A 286 -8.82 -18.33 -19.80
C TRP A 286 -8.38 -18.72 -18.39
N ALA A 287 -8.92 -19.78 -17.77
CA ALA A 287 -8.36 -20.30 -16.51
C ALA A 287 -7.31 -21.40 -16.79
N PRO A 288 -5.99 -21.14 -16.75
CA PRO A 288 -4.99 -22.18 -16.75
C PRO A 288 -5.04 -22.93 -15.41
N GLY A 289 -4.97 -24.27 -15.49
CA GLY A 289 -5.18 -25.18 -14.38
C GLY A 289 -4.22 -24.97 -13.23
N LEU A 290 -4.78 -24.80 -12.02
CA LEU A 290 -4.14 -25.23 -10.79
C LEU A 290 -4.55 -26.67 -10.54
N ALA A 291 -3.63 -27.59 -10.82
CA ALA A 291 -3.63 -28.91 -10.23
C ALA A 291 -3.20 -28.74 -8.76
N ASP A 292 -4.09 -29.10 -7.84
CA ASP A 292 -3.78 -29.27 -6.42
C ASP A 292 -3.34 -30.72 -6.23
N ASP A 293 -2.03 -30.94 -6.35
CA ASP A 293 -1.35 -32.17 -5.96
C ASP A 293 -1.24 -32.18 -4.43
N THR A 294 -2.28 -32.69 -3.77
CA THR A 294 -2.15 -33.21 -2.40
C THR A 294 -2.15 -34.71 -2.45
N ASP A 295 -0.96 -35.29 -2.59
CA ASP A 295 -0.66 -36.62 -2.06
C ASP A 295 0.86 -36.84 -1.90
N ALA A 296 1.16 -37.54 -0.79
CA ALA A 296 2.37 -38.33 -0.51
C ALA A 296 3.59 -37.66 0.18
N ASN A 297 3.76 -38.05 1.44
CA ASN A 297 4.97 -38.66 2.02
C ASN A 297 6.34 -38.00 1.76
N ILE A 298 6.91 -37.38 2.81
CA ILE A 298 8.10 -37.78 3.59
C ILE A 298 8.29 -36.78 4.74
#